data_AF-A0A919UBC4-F1
#
_entry.id   AF-A0A919UBC4-F1
#
_cell.length_a   1.000
_cell.length_b   1.000
_cell.length_c   1.000
_cell.angle_alpha   90.00
_cell.angle_beta   90.00
_cell.angle_gamma   90.00
#
_symmetry.space_group_name_H-M   'P 1'
#
loop_
_entity.id
_entity.type
_entity.pdbx_description
1 polymer ?
#
loop_
_entity_poly.entity_id
_entity_poly.type
_entity_poly.pdbx_seq_one_letter_code
_entity_poly.pdbx_strand_id
1 'polypeptide(L)'
;MDGVTLWSIGDLAKRTGLPVKVIRHWSDIGVVPPTERSATGYRRYDARALARLELARTLRDLGLGMAAIREVVDRERSLPEAAAIHADALEAQIRTLRLQQAVLRSAAQGTSSHGAGELAELTRLARLSAAERTAVVHEFVAEALGDLDVPTYRDGLLAATPDLPDQPTPEQLDAWLELAALVRTPRLREALARMAAYAAEHAPGEHDEHEVEALRDLTDLWTQKVTAAIDAGIMPDSPAADPVVASIVEAWLPTQTRTDLQVDGDGEAARQRLLEQLEVAADAGVERYWQLLCVINGWPVRPSLAAPGQWLTTALRANPAPGARAAGIAAMLDGTDADPAQMLAACERVLAEVELIVAAVPAARFGDPTPCAGWDVRALIDHLVWENLLWTSLAEGAPRTDFAADHLGADHVAAFRLAAAATRTAFRRPGMLRQRYGDAPGWRLAEQVVIEMLVHGWDLARATGQPTDLAPEVAGAVLPAVRAMYGALPRTPGGSFGPEQPAPAGATAADRLAAYLGRH
;
A
#
# COMPACT_ATOMS: atom_id res chain seq x y z
N MET A 1 16.44 27.80 74.66
CA MET A 1 17.63 27.32 73.90
C MET A 1 17.24 26.01 73.29
N ASP A 2 16.66 26.05 72.10
CA ASP A 2 16.18 24.84 71.42
C ASP A 2 17.39 24.05 70.92
N GLY A 3 17.56 22.83 71.43
CA GLY A 3 18.67 21.97 71.08
C GLY A 3 18.60 21.59 69.61
N VAL A 4 19.49 22.12 68.78
CA VAL A 4 19.65 21.70 67.40
C VAL A 4 20.03 20.22 67.41
N THR A 5 19.17 19.36 66.87
CA THR A 5 19.47 17.93 66.76
C THR A 5 20.61 17.75 65.78
N LEU A 6 21.71 17.15 66.25
CA LEU A 6 22.91 16.89 65.46
C LEU A 6 23.07 15.40 65.20
N TRP A 7 23.30 15.06 63.94
CA TRP A 7 23.48 13.69 63.46
C TRP A 7 24.94 13.39 63.14
N SER A 8 25.35 12.14 63.37
CA SER A 8 26.62 11.65 62.86
C SER A 8 26.53 11.39 61.35
N ILE A 9 27.69 11.26 60.70
CA ILE A 9 27.75 10.87 59.28
C ILE A 9 27.06 9.51 59.01
N GLY A 10 27.09 8.59 59.99
CA GLY A 10 26.42 7.30 59.89
C GLY A 10 24.90 7.42 59.96
N ASP A 11 24.40 8.36 60.76
CA ASP A 11 22.96 8.64 60.85
C ASP A 11 22.44 9.32 59.59
N LEU A 12 23.22 10.26 59.01
CA LEU A 12 22.91 10.82 57.70
C LEU A 12 22.91 9.75 56.59
N ALA A 13 23.87 8.83 56.60
CA ALA A 13 23.92 7.73 55.63
C ALA A 13 22.67 6.84 55.69
N LYS A 14 22.22 6.51 56.90
CA LYS A 14 20.97 5.74 57.09
C LYS A 14 19.73 6.49 56.60
N ARG A 15 19.66 7.81 56.86
CA ARG A 15 18.51 8.65 56.49
C ARG A 15 18.43 8.96 55.00
N THR A 16 19.58 9.19 54.36
CA THR A 16 19.64 9.61 52.96
C THR A 16 19.89 8.47 51.98
N GLY A 17 20.25 7.28 52.48
CA GLY A 17 20.65 6.13 51.65
C GLY A 17 22.02 6.27 50.98
N LEU A 18 22.73 7.39 51.18
CA LEU A 18 24.06 7.61 50.62
C LEU A 18 25.13 6.85 51.39
N PRO A 19 26.10 6.21 50.71
CA PRO A 19 27.25 5.62 51.39
C PRO A 19 28.02 6.67 52.20
N VAL A 20 28.47 6.32 53.41
CA VAL A 20 29.26 7.20 54.30
C VAL A 20 30.45 7.83 53.56
N LYS A 21 31.09 7.10 52.64
CA LYS A 21 32.20 7.61 51.81
C LYS A 21 31.80 8.77 50.91
N VAL A 22 30.57 8.77 50.38
CA VAL A 22 30.04 9.83 49.50
C VAL A 22 29.75 11.08 50.32
N ILE A 23 29.08 10.93 51.46
CA ILE A 23 28.81 12.05 52.38
C ILE A 23 30.12 12.67 52.86
N ARG A 24 31.13 11.84 53.18
CA ARG A 24 32.45 12.31 53.59
C ARG A 24 33.10 13.13 52.49
N HIS A 25 33.13 12.59 51.28
CA HIS A 25 33.68 13.27 50.12
C HIS A 25 32.96 14.62 49.85
N TRP A 26 31.63 14.65 49.86
CA TRP A 26 30.85 15.89 49.67
C TRP A 26 31.08 16.91 50.78
N SER A 27 31.34 16.44 51.99
CA SER A 27 31.74 17.30 53.10
C SER A 27 33.14 17.88 52.91
N ASP A 28 34.07 17.09 52.39
CA ASP A 28 35.46 17.51 52.13
C ASP A 28 35.56 18.54 51.00
N ILE A 29 34.75 18.41 49.94
CA ILE A 29 34.69 19.37 48.82
C ILE A 29 33.73 20.55 49.11
N GLY A 30 33.20 20.67 50.32
CA GLY A 30 32.37 21.81 50.74
C GLY A 30 30.93 21.80 50.24
N VAL A 31 30.46 20.74 49.58
CA VAL A 31 29.05 20.60 49.16
C VAL A 31 28.14 20.42 50.37
N VAL A 32 28.58 19.75 51.45
CA VAL A 32 27.85 19.71 52.73
C VAL A 32 28.84 19.88 53.89
N PRO A 33 29.21 21.11 54.26
CA PRO A 33 30.15 21.34 55.35
C PRO A 33 29.56 20.82 56.68
N PRO A 34 30.39 20.31 57.61
CA PRO A 34 29.91 19.92 58.93
C PRO A 34 29.44 21.15 59.71
N THR A 35 28.30 21.05 60.38
CA THR A 35 27.78 22.11 61.26
C THR A 35 28.76 22.34 62.42
N GLU A 36 29.28 21.26 62.99
CA GLU A 36 30.34 21.30 64.00
C GLU A 36 31.19 20.03 63.97
N ARG A 37 32.23 20.01 64.80
CA ARG A 37 32.96 18.79 65.16
C ARG A 37 32.77 18.50 66.64
N SER A 38 32.55 17.23 66.99
CA SER A 38 32.50 16.81 68.39
C SER A 38 33.84 17.10 69.11
N ALA A 39 33.84 17.07 70.45
CA ALA A 39 35.06 17.18 71.25
C ALA A 39 36.14 16.14 70.89
N THR A 40 35.73 15.01 70.30
CA THR A 40 36.60 13.93 69.80
C THR A 40 36.95 14.03 68.31
N GLY A 41 36.55 15.12 67.63
CA GLY A 41 36.91 15.44 66.24
C GLY A 41 35.97 14.95 65.14
N TYR A 42 34.87 14.25 65.47
CA TYR A 42 33.92 13.71 64.47
C TYR A 42 32.99 14.79 63.92
N ARG A 43 32.72 14.74 62.60
CA ARG A 43 31.78 15.64 61.91
C ARG A 43 30.34 15.43 62.40
N ARG A 44 29.64 16.53 62.69
CA ARG A 44 28.22 16.55 63.06
C ARG A 44 27.43 17.49 62.17
N TYR A 45 26.17 17.13 61.91
CA TYR A 45 25.32 17.78 60.91
C TYR A 45 23.93 18.04 61.46
N ASP A 46 23.40 19.24 61.22
CA ASP A 46 22.05 19.63 61.59
C ASP A 46 21.01 19.33 60.47
N ALA A 47 19.77 19.81 60.67
CA ALA A 47 18.69 19.63 59.71
C ALA A 47 18.91 20.38 58.38
N ARG A 48 19.64 21.50 58.41
CA ARG A 48 19.99 22.25 57.20
C ARG A 48 21.01 21.49 56.37
N ALA A 49 22.00 20.88 57.01
CA ALA A 49 22.97 20.00 56.35
C ALA A 49 22.30 18.76 55.76
N LEU A 50 21.30 18.18 56.43
CA LEU A 50 20.50 17.08 55.88
C LEU A 50 19.72 17.51 54.63
N ALA A 51 18.96 18.62 54.70
CA ALA A 51 18.22 19.15 53.54
C ALA A 51 19.14 19.52 52.38
N ARG A 52 20.33 20.06 52.68
CA ARG A 52 21.36 20.37 51.68
C ARG A 52 21.93 19.11 51.03
N LEU A 53 22.14 18.05 51.80
CA LEU A 53 22.59 16.74 51.32
C LEU A 53 21.53 16.06 50.43
N GLU A 54 20.26 16.15 50.81
CA GLU A 54 19.13 15.64 50.01
C GLU A 54 19.00 16.37 48.68
N LEU A 55 19.07 17.71 48.69
CA LEU A 55 19.07 18.51 47.46
C LEU A 55 20.27 18.15 46.55
N ALA A 56 21.48 18.09 47.11
CA ALA A 56 22.67 17.74 46.35
C ALA A 56 22.58 16.34 45.71
N ARG A 57 21.97 15.38 46.42
CA ARG A 57 21.69 14.04 45.90
C ARG A 57 20.72 14.09 44.74
N THR A 58 19.57 14.74 44.90
CA THR A 58 18.56 14.86 43.85
C THR A 58 19.13 15.49 42.58
N LEU A 59 19.92 16.57 42.71
CA LEU A 59 20.54 17.21 41.55
C LEU A 59 21.58 16.32 40.86
N ARG A 60 22.35 15.54 41.62
CA ARG A 60 23.28 14.56 41.05
C ARG A 60 22.54 13.43 40.33
N ASP A 61 21.46 12.94 40.92
CA ASP A 61 20.63 11.88 40.32
C ASP A 61 20.00 12.35 38.99
N LEU A 62 19.74 13.66 38.86
CA LEU A 62 19.29 14.32 37.63
C LEU A 62 20.43 14.64 36.63
N GLY A 63 21.68 14.28 36.93
CA GLY A 63 22.80 14.43 36.01
C GLY A 63 23.62 15.72 36.17
N LEU A 64 23.30 16.60 37.12
CA LEU A 64 24.07 17.81 37.33
C LEU A 64 25.47 17.50 37.88
N GLY A 65 26.48 18.18 37.33
CA GLY A 65 27.86 18.09 37.79
C GLY A 65 28.05 18.71 39.19
N MET A 66 29.05 18.22 39.93
CA MET A 66 29.30 18.66 41.31
C MET A 66 29.55 20.16 41.47
N ALA A 67 30.09 20.84 40.44
CA ALA A 67 30.31 22.29 40.45
C ALA A 67 28.97 23.07 40.48
N ALA A 68 28.04 22.75 39.57
CA ALA A 68 26.71 23.36 39.52
C ALA A 68 25.90 23.04 40.79
N ILE A 69 26.01 21.81 41.30
CA ILE A 69 25.38 21.43 42.57
C ILE A 69 25.87 22.35 43.70
N ARG A 70 27.17 22.60 43.78
CA ARG A 70 27.77 23.48 44.80
C ARG A 70 27.21 24.90 44.71
N GLU A 71 27.21 25.51 43.53
CA GLU A 71 26.66 26.86 43.31
C GLU A 71 25.20 26.97 43.77
N VAL A 72 24.37 25.95 43.49
CA VAL A 72 22.96 25.92 43.90
C VAL A 72 22.82 25.78 45.41
N VAL A 73 23.55 24.86 46.04
CA VAL A 73 23.46 24.67 47.49
C VAL A 73 24.04 25.85 48.28
N ASP A 74 25.03 26.55 47.73
CA ASP A 74 25.63 27.78 48.26
C ASP A 74 24.78 29.03 47.96
N ARG A 75 23.72 28.90 47.16
CA ARG A 75 22.84 29.99 46.70
C ARG A 75 23.57 31.05 45.87
N GLU A 76 24.70 30.67 45.26
CA GLU A 76 25.41 31.47 44.26
C GLU A 76 24.65 31.46 42.92
N ARG A 77 23.91 30.38 42.65
CA ARG A 77 22.98 30.26 41.52
C ARG A 77 21.61 29.79 42.00
N SER A 78 20.55 30.26 41.35
CA SER A 78 19.20 29.76 41.64
C SER A 78 18.99 28.33 41.11
N LEU A 79 18.18 27.53 41.81
CA LEU A 79 17.83 26.19 41.35
C LEU A 79 17.16 26.17 39.96
N PRO A 80 16.15 27.04 39.66
CA PRO A 80 15.51 27.05 38.35
C PRO A 80 16.50 27.34 37.21
N GLU A 81 17.43 28.25 37.40
CA GLU A 81 18.45 28.60 36.40
C GLU A 81 19.42 27.44 36.15
N ALA A 82 19.91 26.78 37.20
CA ALA A 82 20.77 25.61 37.06
C ALA A 82 20.06 24.44 36.35
N ALA A 83 18.78 24.23 36.67
CA ALA A 83 17.95 23.20 36.04
C ALA A 83 17.69 23.51 34.55
N ALA A 84 17.36 24.75 34.20
CA ALA A 84 17.13 25.17 32.81
C ALA A 84 18.38 24.96 31.94
N ILE A 85 19.55 25.40 32.41
CA ILE A 85 20.82 25.22 31.68
C ILE A 85 21.14 23.74 31.47
N HIS A 86 20.88 22.88 32.47
CA HIS A 86 21.11 21.44 32.31
C HIS A 86 20.09 20.80 31.36
N ALA A 87 18.83 21.20 31.42
CA ALA A 87 17.80 20.75 30.49
C ALA A 87 18.18 21.12 29.04
N ASP A 88 18.63 22.35 28.78
CA ASP A 88 19.08 22.79 27.45
C ASP A 88 20.28 21.96 26.95
N ALA A 89 21.21 21.63 27.85
CA ALA A 89 22.36 20.79 27.52
C ALA A 89 21.95 19.35 27.18
N LEU A 90 21.02 18.77 27.93
CA LEU A 90 20.46 17.44 27.64
C LEU A 90 19.70 17.45 26.32
N GLU A 91 18.91 18.49 26.05
CA GLU A 91 18.20 18.66 24.79
C GLU A 91 19.17 18.70 23.60
N ALA A 92 20.30 19.39 23.73
CA ALA A 92 21.35 19.41 22.70
C ALA A 92 21.99 18.02 22.48
N GLN A 93 22.17 17.23 23.54
CA GLN A 93 22.65 15.84 23.44
C GLN A 93 21.62 14.95 22.76
N ILE A 94 20.34 15.06 23.12
CA ILE A 94 19.23 14.33 22.50
C ILE A 94 19.16 14.62 21.00
N ARG A 95 19.25 15.89 20.60
CA ARG A 95 19.31 16.27 19.17
C ARG A 95 20.46 15.59 18.44
N THR A 96 21.65 15.57 19.04
CA THR A 96 22.83 14.91 18.45
C THR A 96 22.63 13.40 18.31
N LEU A 97 22.10 12.74 19.35
CA LEU A 97 21.87 11.30 19.35
C LEU A 97 20.77 10.89 18.35
N ARG A 98 19.68 11.66 18.24
CA ARG A 98 18.63 11.43 17.23
C ARG A 98 19.19 11.53 15.82
N LEU A 99 20.04 12.52 15.56
CA LEU A 99 20.72 12.66 14.27
C LEU A 99 21.61 11.46 13.94
N GLN A 100 22.45 11.05 14.89
CA GLN A 100 23.29 9.86 14.74
C GLN A 100 22.46 8.60 14.48
N GLN A 101 21.35 8.44 15.21
CA GLN A 101 20.46 7.29 15.05
C GLN A 101 19.79 7.26 13.67
N ALA A 102 19.28 8.38 13.16
CA ALA A 102 18.66 8.44 11.84
C ALA A 102 19.66 8.13 10.72
N VAL A 103 20.86 8.71 10.78
CA VAL A 103 21.95 8.42 9.82
C VAL A 103 22.30 6.94 9.82
N LEU A 104 22.46 6.32 11.01
CA LEU A 104 22.78 4.90 11.12
C LEU A 104 21.65 3.99 10.63
N ARG A 105 20.38 4.34 10.89
CA ARG A 105 19.22 3.59 10.39
C ARG A 105 19.12 3.67 8.88
N SER A 106 19.24 4.86 8.30
CA SER A 106 19.24 5.07 6.84
C SER A 106 20.36 4.28 6.17
N ALA A 107 21.59 4.33 6.73
CA ALA A 107 22.72 3.55 6.23
C ALA A 107 22.50 2.02 6.33
N ALA A 108 21.79 1.53 7.36
CA ALA A 108 21.48 0.11 7.51
C ALA A 108 20.38 -0.37 6.54
N GLN A 109 19.49 0.52 6.10
CA GLN A 109 18.40 0.22 5.17
C GLN A 109 18.81 0.34 3.69
N GLY A 110 19.86 1.11 3.39
CA GLY A 110 20.39 1.27 2.02
C GLY A 110 20.87 -0.05 1.43
N THR A 111 20.30 -0.47 0.30
CA THR A 111 20.72 -1.66 -0.47
C THR A 111 21.97 -1.37 -1.31
N SER A 112 23.10 -1.03 -0.69
CA SER A 112 24.37 -0.91 -1.42
C SER A 112 25.60 -1.19 -0.56
N SER A 113 26.57 -1.92 -1.13
CA SER A 113 27.91 -2.18 -0.58
C SER A 113 28.86 -0.97 -0.64
N HIS A 114 28.40 0.26 -0.35
CA HIS A 114 29.22 1.46 -0.50
C HIS A 114 29.72 1.98 0.87
N GLY A 115 31.04 2.20 0.94
CA GLY A 115 31.79 2.45 2.17
C GLY A 115 31.63 3.86 2.78
N ALA A 116 32.66 4.31 3.51
CA ALA A 116 32.68 5.54 4.31
C ALA A 116 32.17 6.84 3.62
N GLY A 117 32.15 6.91 2.29
CA GLY A 117 31.64 8.06 1.52
C GLY A 117 30.12 8.25 1.62
N GLU A 118 29.32 7.18 1.64
CA GLU A 118 27.86 7.27 1.75
C GLU A 118 27.44 7.76 3.14
N LEU A 119 28.10 7.25 4.18
CA LEU A 119 27.86 7.68 5.56
C LEU A 119 28.23 9.16 5.78
N ALA A 120 29.32 9.62 5.17
CA ALA A 120 29.72 11.02 5.22
C ALA A 120 28.65 11.92 4.56
N GLU A 121 28.08 11.47 3.45
CA GLU A 121 27.05 12.21 2.73
C GLU A 121 25.71 12.24 3.48
N LEU A 122 25.25 11.11 4.05
CA LEU A 122 24.07 11.07 4.92
C LEU A 122 24.24 11.97 6.14
N THR A 123 25.44 11.98 6.74
CA THR A 123 25.76 12.87 7.86
C THR A 123 25.71 14.34 7.45
N ARG A 124 26.19 14.69 6.25
CA ARG A 124 26.12 16.04 5.71
C ARG A 124 24.66 16.46 5.49
N LEU A 125 23.86 15.61 4.84
CA LEU A 125 22.43 15.85 4.59
C LEU A 125 21.63 16.07 5.89
N ALA A 126 21.89 15.26 6.92
CA ALA A 126 21.20 15.39 8.21
C ALA A 126 21.51 16.71 8.94
N ARG A 127 22.62 17.39 8.60
CA ARG A 127 23.09 18.62 9.25
C ARG A 127 22.75 19.89 8.48
N LEU A 128 22.08 19.78 7.33
CA LEU A 128 21.70 20.94 6.54
C LEU A 128 20.74 21.86 7.31
N SER A 129 21.03 23.15 7.26
CA SER A 129 20.13 24.21 7.73
C SER A 129 18.83 24.23 6.94
N ALA A 130 17.78 24.85 7.47
CA ALA A 130 16.50 24.98 6.76
C ALA A 130 16.68 25.58 5.36
N ALA A 131 17.49 26.63 5.23
CA ALA A 131 17.78 27.27 3.94
C ALA A 131 18.46 26.32 2.94
N GLU A 132 19.41 25.50 3.40
CA GLU A 132 20.08 24.51 2.54
C GLU A 132 19.13 23.37 2.14
N ARG A 133 18.23 22.96 3.04
CA ARG A 133 17.19 21.94 2.73
C ARG A 133 16.21 22.45 1.69
N THR A 134 15.77 23.70 1.81
CA THR A 134 14.96 24.39 0.79
C THR A 134 15.71 24.46 -0.55
N ALA A 135 16.99 24.84 -0.54
CA ALA A 135 17.80 24.94 -1.75
C ALA A 135 17.90 23.60 -2.50
N VAL A 136 18.08 22.48 -1.79
CA VAL A 136 18.12 21.13 -2.39
C VAL A 136 16.83 20.83 -3.17
N VAL A 137 15.66 21.14 -2.60
CA VAL A 137 14.38 20.90 -3.27
C VAL A 137 14.15 21.88 -4.40
N HIS A 138 14.49 23.16 -4.22
CA HIS A 138 14.35 24.18 -5.26
C HIS A 138 15.22 23.90 -6.48
N GLU A 139 16.48 23.51 -6.28
CA GLU A 139 17.39 23.11 -7.36
C GLU A 139 16.83 21.89 -8.11
N PHE A 140 16.36 20.88 -7.37
CA PHE A 140 15.72 19.71 -7.96
C PHE A 140 14.49 20.06 -8.81
N VAL A 141 13.59 20.92 -8.31
CA VAL A 141 12.40 21.36 -9.06
C VAL A 141 12.80 22.16 -10.30
N ALA A 142 13.78 23.06 -10.18
CA ALA A 142 14.29 23.83 -11.31
C ALA A 142 14.86 22.94 -12.41
N GLU A 143 15.69 21.95 -12.04
CA GLU A 143 16.26 20.97 -12.98
C GLU A 143 15.18 20.07 -13.61
N ALA A 144 14.21 19.61 -12.81
CA ALA A 144 13.19 18.66 -13.27
C ALA A 144 12.22 19.30 -14.28
N LEU A 145 11.83 20.55 -14.06
CA LEU A 145 10.82 21.22 -14.87
C LEU A 145 11.44 22.05 -16.01
N GLY A 146 12.72 22.43 -15.93
CA GLY A 146 13.38 23.24 -16.95
C GLY A 146 12.62 24.54 -17.28
N ASP A 147 12.47 24.84 -18.56
CA ASP A 147 11.76 26.04 -19.08
C ASP A 147 10.30 25.76 -19.48
N LEU A 148 9.70 24.66 -19.00
CA LEU A 148 8.30 24.32 -19.31
C LEU A 148 7.33 25.38 -18.74
N ASP A 149 6.30 25.71 -19.53
CA ASP A 149 5.24 26.68 -19.21
C ASP A 149 4.17 26.09 -18.28
N VAL A 150 4.58 25.86 -17.03
CA VAL A 150 3.74 25.32 -15.95
C VAL A 150 3.91 26.11 -14.66
N PRO A 151 3.68 27.44 -14.66
CA PRO A 151 3.97 28.31 -13.52
C PRO A 151 3.26 27.88 -12.24
N THR A 152 1.94 27.59 -12.29
CA THR A 152 1.20 27.16 -11.09
C THR A 152 1.69 25.82 -10.52
N TYR A 153 2.05 24.86 -11.37
CA TYR A 153 2.61 23.58 -10.92
C TYR A 153 4.01 23.75 -10.30
N ARG A 154 4.85 24.58 -10.92
CA ARG A 154 6.17 24.93 -10.41
C ARG A 154 6.09 25.62 -9.05
N ASP A 155 5.23 26.62 -8.93
CA ASP A 155 5.03 27.36 -7.69
C ASP A 155 4.47 26.46 -6.59
N GLY A 156 3.56 25.54 -6.91
CA GLY A 156 3.06 24.53 -5.98
C GLY A 156 4.17 23.63 -5.43
N LEU A 157 5.10 23.17 -6.29
CA LEU A 157 6.25 22.36 -5.86
C LEU A 157 7.26 23.19 -5.04
N LEU A 158 7.51 24.45 -5.43
CA LEU A 158 8.44 25.34 -4.73
C LEU A 158 7.87 25.85 -3.39
N ALA A 159 6.55 25.94 -3.25
CA ALA A 159 5.88 26.27 -2.00
C ALA A 159 5.90 25.09 -1.02
N ALA A 160 5.80 23.85 -1.53
CA ALA A 160 5.85 22.62 -0.75
C ALA A 160 7.28 22.24 -0.32
N THR A 161 7.96 23.14 0.38
CA THR A 161 9.33 22.93 0.87
C THR A 161 9.38 22.12 2.16
N PRO A 162 10.48 21.39 2.41
CA PRO A 162 10.66 20.62 3.63
C PRO A 162 10.97 21.55 4.81
N ASP A 163 9.96 21.87 5.63
CA ASP A 163 10.15 22.53 6.93
C ASP A 163 10.32 21.47 8.02
N LEU A 164 11.53 21.38 8.56
CA LEU A 164 11.86 20.41 9.60
C LEU A 164 12.09 21.22 10.88
N PRO A 165 11.34 20.95 11.95
CA PRO A 165 11.40 21.75 13.17
C PRO A 165 12.76 21.62 13.87
N ASP A 166 13.07 22.56 14.77
CA ASP A 166 14.33 22.56 15.54
C ASP A 166 14.54 21.27 16.37
N GLN A 167 13.45 20.61 16.71
CA GLN A 167 13.43 19.31 17.37
C GLN A 167 12.63 18.29 16.54
N PRO A 168 13.23 17.72 15.47
CA PRO A 168 12.53 16.75 14.66
C PRO A 168 12.28 15.45 15.43
N THR A 169 11.17 14.80 15.12
CA THR A 169 10.97 13.40 15.52
C THR A 169 11.90 12.48 14.73
N PRO A 170 12.17 11.26 15.20
CA PRO A 170 12.92 10.27 14.44
C PRO A 170 12.34 10.04 13.04
N GLU A 171 11.02 10.03 12.89
CA GLU A 171 10.30 9.79 11.64
C GLU A 171 10.48 10.97 10.66
N GLN A 172 10.41 12.20 11.16
CA GLN A 172 10.65 13.40 10.34
C GLN A 172 12.08 13.43 9.79
N LEU A 173 13.06 13.05 10.61
CA LEU A 173 14.46 13.04 10.18
C LEU A 173 14.75 11.89 9.20
N ASP A 174 14.17 10.72 9.41
CA ASP A 174 14.25 9.61 8.46
C ASP A 174 13.62 10.00 7.12
N ALA A 175 12.44 10.65 7.15
CA ALA A 175 11.75 11.12 5.95
C ALA A 175 12.56 12.18 5.19
N TRP A 176 13.24 13.08 5.89
CA TRP A 176 14.17 14.04 5.27
C TRP A 176 15.31 13.34 4.54
N LEU A 177 15.97 12.36 5.18
CA LEU A 177 17.08 11.63 4.57
C LEU A 177 16.62 10.84 3.34
N GLU A 178 15.45 10.20 3.42
CA GLU A 178 14.86 9.51 2.28
C GLU A 178 14.52 10.48 1.14
N LEU A 179 13.89 11.63 1.45
CA LEU A 179 13.56 12.65 0.45
C LEU A 179 14.82 13.17 -0.24
N ALA A 180 15.86 13.49 0.52
CA ALA A 180 17.13 13.98 0.00
C ALA A 180 17.84 12.96 -0.90
N ALA A 181 17.69 11.66 -0.62
CA ALA A 181 18.15 10.60 -1.51
C ALA A 181 17.27 10.48 -2.76
N LEU A 182 15.94 10.54 -2.60
CA LEU A 182 14.97 10.38 -3.66
C LEU A 182 15.08 11.46 -4.75
N VAL A 183 15.22 12.74 -4.36
CA VAL A 183 15.36 13.87 -5.31
C VAL A 183 16.64 13.80 -6.16
N ARG A 184 17.61 12.97 -5.76
CA ARG A 184 18.85 12.74 -6.52
C ARG A 184 18.72 11.61 -7.53
N THR A 185 17.66 10.82 -7.45
CA THR A 185 17.43 9.72 -8.40
C THR A 185 17.00 10.28 -9.76
N PRO A 186 17.55 9.77 -10.89
CA PRO A 186 17.09 10.16 -12.22
C PRO A 186 15.60 9.87 -12.43
N ARG A 187 15.11 8.77 -11.87
CA ARG A 187 13.73 8.31 -12.01
C ARG A 187 12.70 9.34 -11.55
N LEU A 188 12.87 9.94 -10.37
CA LEU A 188 11.91 10.93 -9.88
C LEU A 188 11.93 12.19 -10.75
N ARG A 189 13.13 12.65 -11.15
CA ARG A 189 13.30 13.81 -12.03
C ARG A 189 12.59 13.59 -13.36
N GLU A 190 12.81 12.44 -13.99
CA GLU A 190 12.15 12.04 -15.24
C GLU A 190 10.62 11.97 -15.08
N ALA A 191 10.12 11.48 -13.93
CA ALA A 191 8.69 11.42 -13.66
C ALA A 191 8.04 12.80 -13.57
N LEU A 192 8.62 13.72 -12.80
CA LEU A 192 8.11 15.09 -12.73
C LEU A 192 8.21 15.81 -14.07
N ALA A 193 9.29 15.60 -14.83
CA ALA A 193 9.45 16.17 -16.16
C ALA A 193 8.36 15.69 -17.13
N ARG A 194 8.00 14.39 -17.12
CA ARG A 194 6.90 13.84 -17.93
C ARG A 194 5.56 14.49 -17.56
N MET A 195 5.24 14.58 -16.26
CA MET A 195 4.00 15.21 -15.80
C MET A 195 3.94 16.70 -16.17
N ALA A 196 5.04 17.42 -16.01
CA ALA A 196 5.15 18.83 -16.36
C ALA A 196 5.03 19.06 -17.88
N ALA A 197 5.66 18.20 -18.70
CA ALA A 197 5.56 18.28 -20.15
C ALA A 197 4.12 18.04 -20.62
N TYR A 198 3.45 17.05 -20.05
CA TYR A 198 2.04 16.79 -20.32
C TYR A 198 1.15 17.99 -19.96
N ALA A 199 1.37 18.59 -18.79
CA ALA A 199 0.63 19.79 -18.38
C ALA A 199 0.91 21.01 -19.28
N ALA A 200 2.16 21.22 -19.69
CA ALA A 200 2.54 22.29 -20.61
C ALA A 200 1.88 22.14 -22.00
N GLU A 201 1.70 20.92 -22.48
CA GLU A 201 1.07 20.63 -23.76
C GLU A 201 -0.46 20.83 -23.71
N HIS A 202 -1.09 20.41 -22.62
CA HIS A 202 -2.56 20.32 -22.56
C HIS A 202 -3.23 21.41 -21.75
N ALA A 203 -2.54 22.09 -20.83
CA ALA A 203 -3.10 23.18 -20.03
C ALA A 203 -2.01 24.19 -19.62
N PRO A 204 -1.36 24.89 -20.57
CA PRO A 204 -0.28 25.82 -20.27
C PRO A 204 -0.73 27.07 -19.50
N GLY A 205 0.27 27.75 -18.93
CA GLY A 205 0.13 29.04 -18.26
C GLY A 205 -0.38 28.95 -16.81
N GLU A 206 -0.79 30.09 -16.27
CA GLU A 206 -1.31 30.20 -14.91
C GLU A 206 -2.73 29.62 -14.81
N HIS A 207 -2.92 28.80 -13.78
CA HIS A 207 -4.22 28.29 -13.34
C HIS A 207 -4.62 29.03 -12.07
N ASP A 208 -5.91 29.36 -11.96
CA ASP A 208 -6.44 30.04 -10.78
C ASP A 208 -6.66 29.07 -9.59
N GLU A 209 -6.91 29.64 -8.42
CA GLU A 209 -7.11 28.85 -7.19
C GLU A 209 -8.28 27.88 -7.29
N HIS A 210 -9.34 28.25 -8.03
CA HIS A 210 -10.53 27.42 -8.18
C HIS A 210 -10.26 26.21 -9.08
N GLU A 211 -9.47 26.38 -10.14
CA GLU A 211 -9.01 25.29 -11.01
C GLU A 211 -8.15 24.29 -10.25
N VAL A 212 -7.23 24.78 -9.40
CA VAL A 212 -6.38 23.92 -8.55
C VAL A 212 -7.21 23.17 -7.51
N GLU A 213 -8.19 23.83 -6.88
CA GLU A 213 -9.11 23.20 -5.93
C GLU A 213 -9.96 22.12 -6.60
N ALA A 214 -10.53 22.40 -7.78
CA ALA A 214 -11.33 21.44 -8.54
C ALA A 214 -10.57 20.15 -8.89
N LEU A 215 -9.27 20.24 -9.25
CA LEU A 215 -8.43 19.08 -9.51
C LEU A 215 -8.17 18.23 -8.25
N ARG A 216 -8.05 18.89 -7.08
CA ARG A 216 -7.88 18.20 -5.79
C ARG A 216 -9.17 17.50 -5.39
N ASP A 217 -10.30 18.19 -5.47
CA ASP A 217 -11.63 17.63 -5.17
C ASP A 217 -11.96 16.46 -6.08
N LEU A 218 -11.62 16.57 -7.37
CA LEU A 218 -11.76 15.48 -8.32
C LEU A 218 -10.93 14.26 -7.89
N THR A 219 -9.69 14.48 -7.46
CA THR A 219 -8.78 13.41 -7.01
C THR A 219 -9.37 12.65 -5.83
N ASP A 220 -9.89 13.37 -4.84
CA ASP A 220 -10.54 12.79 -3.67
C ASP A 220 -11.83 12.04 -4.07
N LEU A 221 -12.63 12.60 -4.97
CA LEU A 221 -13.88 12.02 -5.45
C LEU A 221 -13.67 10.68 -6.18
N TRP A 222 -12.75 10.62 -7.16
CA TRP A 222 -12.54 9.37 -7.90
C TRP A 222 -11.90 8.31 -7.01
N THR A 223 -10.98 8.70 -6.12
CA THR A 223 -10.36 7.78 -5.15
C THR A 223 -11.41 7.16 -4.23
N GLN A 224 -12.33 7.97 -3.70
CA GLN A 224 -13.43 7.50 -2.85
C GLN A 224 -14.36 6.53 -3.60
N LYS A 225 -14.79 6.89 -4.82
CA LYS A 225 -15.67 6.06 -5.64
C LYS A 225 -15.06 4.72 -5.99
N VAL A 226 -13.79 4.72 -6.39
CA VAL A 226 -13.08 3.49 -6.73
C VAL A 226 -12.84 2.63 -5.50
N THR A 227 -12.45 3.23 -4.37
CA THR A 227 -12.29 2.48 -3.12
C THR A 227 -13.61 1.79 -2.72
N ALA A 228 -14.74 2.49 -2.81
CA ALA A 228 -16.05 1.90 -2.56
C ALA A 228 -16.39 0.76 -3.55
N ALA A 229 -15.98 0.88 -4.83
CA ALA A 229 -16.17 -0.18 -5.82
C ALA A 229 -15.32 -1.43 -5.50
N ILE A 230 -14.07 -1.23 -5.09
CA ILE A 230 -13.17 -2.30 -4.62
C ILE A 230 -13.77 -2.99 -3.39
N ASP A 231 -14.21 -2.22 -2.39
CA ASP A 231 -14.81 -2.76 -1.15
C ASP A 231 -16.12 -3.53 -1.43
N ALA A 232 -16.85 -3.13 -2.48
CA ALA A 232 -18.05 -3.83 -2.95
C ALA A 232 -17.76 -5.06 -3.85
N GLY A 233 -16.48 -5.38 -4.10
CA GLY A 233 -16.07 -6.50 -4.94
C GLY A 233 -16.34 -6.32 -6.44
N ILE A 234 -16.47 -5.08 -6.91
CA ILE A 234 -16.68 -4.80 -8.33
C ILE A 234 -15.35 -4.98 -9.08
N MET A 235 -15.29 -5.98 -9.95
CA MET A 235 -14.13 -6.21 -10.81
C MET A 235 -14.00 -5.09 -11.86
N PRO A 236 -12.80 -4.52 -12.05
CA PRO A 236 -12.60 -3.38 -12.94
C PRO A 236 -12.91 -3.69 -14.41
N ASP A 237 -12.75 -4.95 -14.84
CA ASP A 237 -13.03 -5.40 -16.20
C ASP A 237 -14.44 -5.96 -16.41
N SER A 238 -15.33 -5.77 -15.43
CA SER A 238 -16.73 -6.14 -15.52
C SER A 238 -17.61 -5.02 -16.10
N PRO A 239 -18.79 -5.34 -16.65
CA PRO A 239 -19.79 -4.32 -17.00
C PRO A 239 -20.23 -3.46 -15.81
N ALA A 240 -20.13 -3.97 -14.58
CA ALA A 240 -20.50 -3.25 -13.37
C ALA A 240 -19.53 -2.11 -13.01
N ALA A 241 -18.32 -2.09 -13.60
CA ALA A 241 -17.40 -0.98 -13.47
C ALA A 241 -17.82 0.25 -14.30
N ASP A 242 -18.62 0.06 -15.35
CA ASP A 242 -18.98 1.12 -16.30
C ASP A 242 -19.71 2.31 -15.65
N PRO A 243 -20.72 2.12 -14.76
CA PRO A 243 -21.35 3.24 -14.08
C PRO A 243 -20.42 4.00 -13.13
N VAL A 244 -19.42 3.31 -12.55
CA VAL A 244 -18.41 3.95 -11.68
C VAL A 244 -17.55 4.87 -12.52
N VAL A 245 -17.02 4.36 -13.65
CA VAL A 245 -16.22 5.11 -14.63
C VAL A 245 -17.02 6.30 -15.16
N ALA A 246 -18.27 6.08 -15.60
CA ALA A 246 -19.12 7.14 -16.13
C ALA A 246 -19.30 8.30 -15.14
N SER A 247 -19.53 8.00 -13.85
CA SER A 247 -19.67 9.03 -12.83
C SER A 247 -18.38 9.81 -12.53
N ILE A 248 -17.22 9.20 -12.77
CA ILE A 248 -15.91 9.86 -12.64
C ILE A 248 -15.65 10.75 -13.86
N VAL A 249 -15.94 10.25 -15.06
CA VAL A 249 -15.81 11.02 -16.31
C VAL A 249 -16.73 12.25 -16.27
N GLU A 250 -17.97 12.10 -15.80
CA GLU A 250 -18.92 13.22 -15.62
C GLU A 250 -18.38 14.31 -14.69
N ALA A 251 -17.73 13.94 -13.59
CA ALA A 251 -17.10 14.89 -12.66
C ALA A 251 -15.79 15.48 -13.20
N TRP A 252 -15.08 14.74 -14.05
CA TRP A 252 -13.81 15.14 -14.65
C TRP A 252 -13.98 16.12 -15.82
N LEU A 253 -14.99 15.94 -16.67
CA LEU A 253 -15.20 16.77 -17.87
C LEU A 253 -15.19 18.28 -17.60
N PRO A 254 -15.85 18.83 -16.55
CA PRO A 254 -15.81 20.25 -16.24
C PRO A 254 -14.42 20.80 -15.90
N THR A 255 -13.46 19.95 -15.54
CA THR A 255 -12.07 20.34 -15.23
C THR A 255 -11.21 20.51 -16.50
N GLN A 256 -11.73 20.13 -17.67
CA GLN A 256 -10.99 20.10 -18.94
C GLN A 256 -11.11 21.38 -19.76
N THR A 257 -11.63 22.47 -19.18
CA THR A 257 -11.92 23.77 -19.84
C THR A 257 -10.73 24.41 -20.54
N ARG A 258 -9.50 24.17 -20.05
CA ARG A 258 -8.26 24.70 -20.63
C ARG A 258 -7.61 23.78 -21.66
N THR A 259 -8.14 22.57 -21.81
CA THR A 259 -7.56 21.56 -22.69
C THR A 259 -8.10 21.67 -24.11
N ASP A 260 -7.39 21.08 -25.05
CA ASP A 260 -7.81 20.90 -26.44
C ASP A 260 -8.94 19.86 -26.60
N LEU A 261 -9.41 19.26 -25.50
CA LEU A 261 -10.44 18.24 -25.51
C LEU A 261 -11.82 18.86 -25.82
N GLN A 262 -12.25 18.74 -27.07
CA GLN A 262 -13.59 19.14 -27.52
C GLN A 262 -14.60 17.99 -27.35
N VAL A 263 -14.97 17.67 -26.10
CA VAL A 263 -15.95 16.60 -25.81
C VAL A 263 -16.93 17.04 -24.73
N ASP A 264 -18.23 16.94 -25.02
CA ASP A 264 -19.32 17.41 -24.14
C ASP A 264 -19.98 16.29 -23.30
N GLY A 265 -19.36 15.11 -23.23
CA GLY A 265 -19.96 13.96 -22.55
C GLY A 265 -19.07 12.72 -22.45
N ASP A 266 -19.56 11.72 -21.74
CA ASP A 266 -18.86 10.44 -21.60
C ASP A 266 -18.86 9.67 -22.94
N GLY A 267 -17.66 9.38 -23.44
CA GLY A 267 -17.42 8.75 -24.73
C GLY A 267 -15.97 8.31 -24.88
N GLU A 268 -15.64 7.70 -26.02
CA GLU A 268 -14.32 7.08 -26.23
C GLU A 268 -13.15 8.06 -26.06
N ALA A 269 -13.25 9.24 -26.68
CA ALA A 269 -12.22 10.27 -26.56
C ALA A 269 -12.04 10.79 -25.12
N ALA A 270 -13.15 10.97 -24.38
CA ALA A 270 -13.11 11.42 -22.99
C ALA A 270 -12.44 10.39 -22.08
N ARG A 271 -12.84 9.11 -22.18
CA ARG A 271 -12.25 8.02 -21.39
C ARG A 271 -10.80 7.77 -21.72
N GLN A 272 -10.42 7.85 -23.00
CA GLN A 272 -9.04 7.71 -23.44
C GLN A 272 -8.16 8.83 -22.89
N ARG A 273 -8.64 10.09 -22.89
CA ARG A 273 -7.90 11.22 -22.34
C ARG A 273 -7.77 11.13 -20.81
N LEU A 274 -8.81 10.72 -20.10
CA LEU A 274 -8.71 10.46 -18.65
C LEU A 274 -7.72 9.34 -18.34
N LEU A 275 -7.74 8.25 -19.11
CA LEU A 275 -6.77 7.16 -18.97
C LEU A 275 -5.33 7.64 -19.13
N GLU A 276 -5.07 8.43 -20.17
CA GLU A 276 -3.76 9.02 -20.42
C GLU A 276 -3.28 9.89 -19.25
N GLN A 277 -4.15 10.76 -18.72
CA GLN A 277 -3.83 11.60 -17.56
C GLN A 277 -3.44 10.77 -16.33
N LEU A 278 -4.21 9.71 -16.05
CA LEU A 278 -3.94 8.81 -14.93
C LEU A 278 -2.62 8.06 -15.12
N GLU A 279 -2.33 7.58 -16.33
CA GLU A 279 -1.07 6.88 -16.65
C GLU A 279 0.15 7.80 -16.54
N VAL A 280 0.03 9.06 -16.96
CA VAL A 280 1.10 10.06 -16.80
C VAL A 280 1.34 10.40 -15.33
N ALA A 281 0.28 10.50 -14.53
CA ALA A 281 0.36 10.85 -13.11
C ALA A 281 0.78 9.67 -12.20
N ALA A 282 0.61 8.43 -12.65
CA ALA A 282 0.84 7.22 -11.85
C ALA A 282 2.34 6.88 -11.72
N ASP A 283 3.08 7.64 -10.90
CA ASP A 283 4.45 7.32 -10.52
C ASP A 283 4.61 7.18 -9.00
N ALA A 284 5.03 5.99 -8.55
CA ALA A 284 5.24 5.69 -7.14
C ALA A 284 6.31 6.57 -6.48
N GLY A 285 7.29 7.08 -7.25
CA GLY A 285 8.30 8.00 -6.74
C GLY A 285 7.70 9.37 -6.44
N VAL A 286 6.81 9.87 -7.30
CA VAL A 286 6.12 11.16 -7.09
C VAL A 286 5.15 11.06 -5.92
N GLU A 287 4.41 9.96 -5.79
CA GLU A 287 3.58 9.70 -4.61
C GLU A 287 4.43 9.71 -3.33
N ARG A 288 5.55 8.99 -3.34
CA ARG A 288 6.45 8.90 -2.19
C ARG A 288 7.05 10.26 -1.83
N TYR A 289 7.45 11.06 -2.82
CA TYR A 289 7.92 12.44 -2.62
C TYR A 289 6.91 13.28 -1.81
N TRP A 290 5.64 13.25 -2.19
CA TRP A 290 4.59 13.98 -1.47
C TRP A 290 4.31 13.44 -0.06
N GLN A 291 4.32 12.11 0.12
CA GLN A 291 4.16 11.50 1.44
C GLN A 291 5.30 11.90 2.40
N LEU A 292 6.54 11.91 1.91
CA LEU A 292 7.71 12.34 2.69
C LEU A 292 7.61 13.81 3.09
N LEU A 293 7.19 14.68 2.18
CA LEU A 293 6.92 16.09 2.51
C LEU A 293 5.82 16.24 3.57
N CYS A 294 4.76 15.43 3.52
CA CYS A 294 3.72 15.45 4.56
C CYS A 294 4.30 15.07 5.93
N VAL A 295 5.11 14.01 5.99
CA VAL A 295 5.77 13.59 7.25
C VAL A 295 6.69 14.68 7.78
N ILE A 296 7.57 15.22 6.93
CA ILE A 296 8.53 16.27 7.30
C ILE A 296 7.81 17.47 7.90
N ASN A 297 6.80 17.98 7.20
CA ASN A 297 6.06 19.19 7.58
C ASN A 297 4.96 18.94 8.65
N GLY A 298 4.75 17.69 9.09
CA GLY A 298 3.69 17.35 10.05
C GLY A 298 2.27 17.47 9.49
N TRP A 299 2.10 17.39 8.16
CA TRP A 299 0.80 17.36 7.51
C TRP A 299 0.19 15.95 7.54
N PRO A 300 -1.14 15.80 7.41
CA PRO A 300 -1.77 14.50 7.21
C PRO A 300 -1.16 13.78 6.01
N VAL A 301 -0.64 12.57 6.23
CA VAL A 301 -0.04 11.75 5.17
C VAL A 301 -1.15 11.30 4.21
N ARG A 302 -0.93 11.53 2.91
CA ARG A 302 -1.89 11.14 1.87
C ARG A 302 -1.93 9.61 1.72
N PRO A 303 -3.13 9.01 1.56
CA PRO A 303 -3.26 7.60 1.26
C PRO A 303 -2.64 7.27 -0.09
N SER A 304 -2.27 6.00 -0.29
CA SER A 304 -1.71 5.57 -1.57
C SER A 304 -2.77 5.54 -2.66
N LEU A 305 -2.42 6.04 -3.85
CA LEU A 305 -3.29 6.03 -5.02
C LEU A 305 -3.06 4.78 -5.89
N ALA A 306 -2.11 3.92 -5.54
CA ALA A 306 -1.71 2.77 -6.35
C ALA A 306 -2.88 1.82 -6.65
N ALA A 307 -3.57 1.32 -5.61
CA ALA A 307 -4.70 0.41 -5.77
C ALA A 307 -5.89 1.04 -6.53
N PRO A 308 -6.42 2.22 -6.13
CA PRO A 308 -7.53 2.81 -6.85
C PRO A 308 -7.14 3.25 -8.27
N GLY A 309 -5.92 3.78 -8.48
CA GLY A 309 -5.42 4.15 -9.81
C GLY A 309 -5.31 2.94 -10.74
N GLN A 310 -4.82 1.81 -10.24
CA GLN A 310 -4.76 0.56 -10.99
C GLN A 310 -6.15 0.04 -11.37
N TRP A 311 -7.11 0.11 -10.44
CA TRP A 311 -8.49 -0.29 -10.71
C TRP A 311 -9.11 0.60 -11.80
N LEU A 312 -8.98 1.93 -11.69
CA LEU A 312 -9.59 2.86 -12.63
C LEU A 312 -8.98 2.77 -14.03
N THR A 313 -7.65 2.69 -14.13
CA THR A 313 -6.96 2.50 -15.42
C THR A 313 -7.33 1.16 -16.06
N THR A 314 -7.48 0.09 -15.27
CA THR A 314 -7.98 -1.21 -15.78
C THR A 314 -9.41 -1.08 -16.29
N ALA A 315 -10.29 -0.40 -15.55
CA ALA A 315 -11.68 -0.21 -15.91
C ALA A 315 -11.86 0.63 -17.19
N LEU A 316 -11.09 1.70 -17.35
CA LEU A 316 -11.08 2.52 -18.55
C LEU A 316 -10.62 1.73 -19.78
N ARG A 317 -9.58 0.90 -19.67
CA ARG A 317 -9.13 0.04 -20.78
C ARG A 317 -10.16 -1.05 -21.13
N ALA A 318 -10.85 -1.60 -20.14
CA ALA A 318 -11.89 -2.61 -20.35
C ALA A 318 -13.20 -2.03 -20.89
N ASN A 319 -13.50 -0.77 -20.58
CA ASN A 319 -14.66 0.00 -21.04
C ASN A 319 -14.21 1.29 -21.75
N PRO A 320 -13.62 1.20 -22.96
CA PRO A 320 -13.12 2.38 -23.68
C PRO A 320 -14.23 3.37 -24.03
N ALA A 321 -15.48 2.93 -24.11
CA ALA A 321 -16.66 3.78 -24.25
C ALA A 321 -17.80 3.24 -23.35
N PRO A 322 -18.82 4.06 -23.04
CA PRO A 322 -19.99 3.60 -22.27
C PRO A 322 -20.60 2.34 -22.87
N GLY A 323 -20.82 1.33 -22.02
CA GLY A 323 -21.35 0.03 -22.43
C GLY A 323 -20.45 -0.83 -23.32
N ALA A 324 -19.22 -0.40 -23.65
CA ALA A 324 -18.34 -1.13 -24.56
C ALA A 324 -18.02 -2.55 -24.06
N ARG A 325 -17.81 -2.74 -22.75
CA ARG A 325 -17.59 -4.09 -22.19
C ARG A 325 -18.83 -4.96 -22.32
N ALA A 326 -20.01 -4.41 -22.02
CA ALA A 326 -21.26 -5.12 -22.13
C ALA A 326 -21.54 -5.54 -23.59
N ALA A 327 -21.30 -4.63 -24.54
CA ALA A 327 -21.43 -4.90 -25.97
C ALA A 327 -20.40 -5.93 -26.46
N GLY A 328 -19.15 -5.85 -25.98
CA GLY A 328 -18.11 -6.84 -26.29
C GLY A 328 -18.46 -8.25 -25.76
N ILE A 329 -19.04 -8.33 -24.56
CA ILE A 329 -19.59 -9.59 -24.03
C ILE A 329 -20.78 -10.06 -24.88
N ALA A 330 -21.71 -9.18 -25.26
CA ALA A 330 -22.85 -9.55 -26.12
C ALA A 330 -22.39 -10.06 -27.50
N ALA A 331 -21.47 -9.37 -28.16
CA ALA A 331 -20.91 -9.76 -29.45
C ALA A 331 -20.11 -11.07 -29.39
N MET A 332 -19.37 -11.27 -28.30
CA MET A 332 -18.73 -12.55 -28.00
C MET A 332 -19.75 -13.67 -27.95
N LEU A 333 -20.90 -13.43 -27.32
CA LEU A 333 -21.96 -14.42 -27.23
C LEU A 333 -22.65 -14.66 -28.59
N ASP A 334 -22.70 -13.66 -29.48
CA ASP A 334 -23.33 -13.76 -30.81
C ASP A 334 -22.56 -14.53 -31.90
N GLY A 335 -21.25 -14.80 -31.72
CA GLY A 335 -20.44 -15.48 -32.75
C GLY A 335 -20.97 -16.88 -33.14
N THR A 336 -20.85 -17.28 -34.41
CA THR A 336 -21.72 -18.29 -35.07
C THR A 336 -21.19 -19.72 -35.25
N ASP A 337 -20.03 -20.10 -34.70
CA ASP A 337 -19.28 -21.23 -35.29
C ASP A 337 -19.19 -22.54 -34.47
N ALA A 338 -19.86 -22.67 -33.31
CA ALA A 338 -19.84 -23.94 -32.57
C ALA A 338 -21.01 -24.85 -32.96
N ASP A 339 -20.71 -26.11 -33.26
CA ASP A 339 -21.72 -27.19 -33.29
C ASP A 339 -22.22 -27.42 -31.85
N PRO A 340 -23.50 -27.13 -31.54
CA PRO A 340 -24.03 -27.27 -30.19
C PRO A 340 -23.85 -28.68 -29.61
N ALA A 341 -23.89 -29.71 -30.46
CA ALA A 341 -23.72 -31.09 -30.01
C ALA A 341 -22.27 -31.36 -29.55
N GLN A 342 -21.28 -30.81 -30.26
CA GLN A 342 -19.88 -30.89 -29.87
C GLN A 342 -19.61 -30.11 -28.58
N MET A 343 -20.21 -28.92 -28.43
CA MET A 343 -20.06 -28.13 -27.20
C MET A 343 -20.63 -28.83 -25.98
N LEU A 344 -21.79 -29.48 -26.09
CA LEU A 344 -22.35 -30.28 -25.00
C LEU A 344 -21.44 -31.45 -24.64
N ALA A 345 -20.90 -32.16 -25.64
CA ALA A 345 -19.98 -33.27 -25.41
C ALA A 345 -18.67 -32.81 -24.73
N ALA A 346 -18.14 -31.64 -25.12
CA ALA A 346 -17.00 -31.02 -24.48
C ALA A 346 -17.28 -30.66 -23.01
N CYS A 347 -18.41 -30.01 -22.74
CA CYS A 347 -18.87 -29.67 -21.39
C CYS A 347 -18.99 -30.92 -20.50
N GLU A 348 -19.64 -31.98 -20.99
CA GLU A 348 -19.79 -33.24 -20.26
C GLU A 348 -18.44 -33.92 -19.95
N ARG A 349 -17.50 -33.88 -20.90
CA ARG A 349 -16.16 -34.45 -20.72
C ARG A 349 -15.37 -33.68 -19.65
N VAL A 350 -15.31 -32.35 -19.77
CA VAL A 350 -14.57 -31.50 -18.83
C VAL A 350 -15.13 -31.64 -17.41
N LEU A 351 -16.46 -31.61 -17.25
CA LEU A 351 -17.09 -31.83 -15.94
C LEU A 351 -16.73 -33.19 -15.33
N ALA A 352 -16.66 -34.25 -16.13
CA ALA A 352 -16.29 -35.58 -15.65
C ALA A 352 -14.82 -35.65 -15.23
N GLU A 353 -13.91 -35.01 -15.95
CA GLU A 353 -12.49 -34.98 -15.60
C GLU A 353 -12.23 -34.15 -14.34
N VAL A 354 -12.85 -32.98 -14.22
CA VAL A 354 -12.74 -32.13 -13.02
C VAL A 354 -13.36 -32.83 -11.80
N GLU A 355 -14.46 -33.59 -11.97
CA GLU A 355 -15.01 -34.42 -10.89
C GLU A 355 -13.96 -35.38 -10.31
N LEU A 356 -13.14 -36.00 -11.17
CA LEU A 356 -12.07 -36.91 -10.71
C LEU A 356 -11.02 -36.18 -9.88
N ILE A 357 -10.64 -34.96 -10.29
CA ILE A 357 -9.68 -34.12 -9.58
C ILE A 357 -10.24 -33.75 -8.20
N VAL A 358 -11.49 -33.26 -8.15
CA VAL A 358 -12.19 -32.87 -6.92
C VAL A 358 -12.34 -34.08 -5.97
N ALA A 359 -12.71 -35.24 -6.51
CA ALA A 359 -12.86 -36.47 -5.74
C ALA A 359 -11.55 -36.98 -5.13
N ALA A 360 -10.42 -36.68 -5.75
CA ALA A 360 -9.10 -37.09 -5.28
C ALA A 360 -8.51 -36.15 -4.21
N VAL A 361 -9.13 -35.00 -3.92
CA VAL A 361 -8.64 -34.06 -2.91
C VAL A 361 -9.00 -34.53 -1.50
N PRO A 362 -8.02 -34.88 -0.63
CA PRO A 362 -8.30 -35.20 0.76
C PRO A 362 -8.51 -33.91 1.57
N ALA A 363 -9.37 -33.97 2.59
CA ALA A 363 -9.68 -32.82 3.46
C ALA A 363 -8.44 -32.16 4.10
N ALA A 364 -7.35 -32.91 4.28
CA ALA A 364 -6.08 -32.38 4.79
C ALA A 364 -5.40 -31.34 3.88
N ARG A 365 -5.77 -31.28 2.59
CA ARG A 365 -5.21 -30.35 1.60
C ARG A 365 -6.04 -29.08 1.43
N PHE A 366 -7.16 -28.94 2.15
CA PHE A 366 -8.09 -27.81 1.99
C PHE A 366 -7.48 -26.44 2.23
N GLY A 367 -6.51 -26.32 3.13
CA GLY A 367 -5.82 -25.06 3.43
C GLY A 367 -4.59 -24.78 2.55
N ASP A 368 -4.29 -25.64 1.55
CA ASP A 368 -3.15 -25.41 0.67
C ASP A 368 -3.42 -24.22 -0.28
N PRO A 369 -2.39 -23.42 -0.60
CA PRO A 369 -2.54 -22.31 -1.53
C PRO A 369 -2.77 -22.82 -2.96
N THR A 370 -3.50 -22.03 -3.76
CA THR A 370 -3.75 -22.31 -5.18
C THR A 370 -3.07 -21.27 -6.08
N PRO A 371 -2.97 -21.52 -7.41
CA PRO A 371 -2.57 -20.48 -8.37
C PRO A 371 -3.53 -19.28 -8.41
N CYS A 372 -4.79 -19.43 -7.97
CA CYS A 372 -5.72 -18.32 -7.78
C CYS A 372 -5.34 -17.53 -6.52
N ALA A 373 -4.80 -16.32 -6.72
CA ALA A 373 -4.35 -15.48 -5.62
C ALA A 373 -5.45 -15.24 -4.59
N GLY A 374 -5.15 -15.53 -3.32
CA GLY A 374 -6.08 -15.34 -2.20
C GLY A 374 -7.03 -16.51 -1.95
N TRP A 375 -7.01 -17.57 -2.77
CA TRP A 375 -7.86 -18.74 -2.59
C TRP A 375 -7.04 -19.96 -2.15
N ASP A 376 -7.52 -20.63 -1.10
CA ASP A 376 -7.09 -21.97 -0.74
C ASP A 376 -7.84 -23.04 -1.55
N VAL A 377 -7.42 -24.29 -1.44
CA VAL A 377 -8.03 -25.42 -2.15
C VAL A 377 -9.52 -25.56 -1.84
N ARG A 378 -9.97 -25.30 -0.61
CA ARG A 378 -11.40 -25.37 -0.26
C ARG A 378 -12.19 -24.29 -1.00
N ALA A 379 -11.72 -23.04 -0.97
CA ALA A 379 -12.34 -21.93 -1.65
C ALA A 379 -12.42 -22.16 -3.16
N LEU A 380 -11.37 -22.73 -3.76
CA LEU A 380 -11.36 -23.08 -5.19
C LEU A 380 -12.39 -24.18 -5.54
N ILE A 381 -12.53 -25.21 -4.70
CA ILE A 381 -13.55 -26.25 -4.92
C ILE A 381 -14.95 -25.65 -4.75
N ASP A 382 -15.17 -24.79 -3.76
CA ASP A 382 -16.45 -24.11 -3.57
C ASP A 382 -16.83 -23.26 -4.78
N HIS A 383 -15.87 -22.52 -5.34
CA HIS A 383 -16.04 -21.77 -6.58
C HIS A 383 -16.42 -22.68 -7.77
N LEU A 384 -15.74 -23.83 -7.94
CA LEU A 384 -16.07 -24.80 -8.99
C LEU A 384 -17.52 -25.32 -8.85
N VAL A 385 -18.02 -25.51 -7.62
CA VAL A 385 -19.43 -25.87 -7.36
C VAL A 385 -20.35 -24.70 -7.70
N TRP A 386 -20.03 -23.50 -7.23
CA TRP A 386 -20.83 -22.30 -7.46
C TRP A 386 -20.96 -21.97 -8.95
N GLU A 387 -19.90 -22.09 -9.75
CA GLU A 387 -19.95 -21.88 -11.20
C GLU A 387 -21.00 -22.80 -11.86
N ASN A 388 -21.01 -24.09 -11.49
CA ASN A 388 -22.02 -25.02 -11.98
C ASN A 388 -23.46 -24.58 -11.60
N LEU A 389 -23.66 -24.11 -10.36
CA LEU A 389 -24.95 -23.60 -9.91
C LEU A 389 -25.36 -22.34 -10.67
N LEU A 390 -24.44 -21.40 -10.89
CA LEU A 390 -24.65 -20.17 -11.64
C LEU A 390 -25.16 -20.45 -13.05
N TRP A 391 -24.44 -21.28 -13.81
CA TRP A 391 -24.79 -21.59 -15.20
C TRP A 391 -26.05 -22.44 -15.31
N THR A 392 -26.32 -23.30 -14.33
CA THR A 392 -27.59 -24.02 -14.21
C THR A 392 -28.77 -23.06 -14.00
N SER A 393 -28.67 -22.15 -13.02
CA SER A 393 -29.73 -21.17 -12.76
C SER A 393 -30.01 -20.29 -13.98
N LEU A 394 -28.96 -19.86 -14.70
CA LEU A 394 -29.11 -19.12 -15.95
C LEU A 394 -29.83 -19.94 -17.02
N ALA A 395 -29.46 -21.21 -17.21
CA ALA A 395 -30.12 -22.09 -18.15
C ALA A 395 -31.61 -22.28 -17.83
N GLU A 396 -31.96 -22.41 -16.55
CA GLU A 396 -33.32 -22.65 -16.08
C GLU A 396 -34.17 -21.38 -15.95
N GLY A 397 -33.56 -20.19 -16.01
CA GLY A 397 -34.23 -18.92 -15.71
C GLY A 397 -34.57 -18.77 -14.22
N ALA A 398 -33.81 -19.42 -13.35
CA ALA A 398 -33.97 -19.39 -11.90
C ALA A 398 -33.12 -18.29 -11.25
N PRO A 399 -33.46 -17.84 -10.02
CA PRO A 399 -32.61 -16.95 -9.26
C PRO A 399 -31.19 -17.51 -9.08
N ARG A 400 -30.19 -16.61 -9.09
CA ARG A 400 -28.78 -16.97 -8.89
C ARG A 400 -28.52 -17.27 -7.41
N THR A 401 -27.66 -18.25 -7.16
CA THR A 401 -27.12 -18.54 -5.83
C THR A 401 -26.12 -17.46 -5.41
N ASP A 402 -26.13 -17.11 -4.13
CA ASP A 402 -25.20 -16.14 -3.55
C ASP A 402 -23.76 -16.67 -3.64
N PHE A 403 -22.85 -15.88 -4.23
CA PHE A 403 -21.44 -16.22 -4.36
C PHE A 403 -20.75 -16.44 -3.00
N ALA A 404 -21.19 -15.72 -1.96
CA ALA A 404 -20.55 -15.76 -0.65
C ALA A 404 -21.03 -16.91 0.26
N ALA A 405 -21.99 -17.72 -0.19
CA ALA A 405 -22.50 -18.85 0.59
C ALA A 405 -21.52 -20.04 0.56
N ASP A 406 -21.60 -20.94 1.56
CA ASP A 406 -20.90 -22.24 1.52
C ASP A 406 -21.75 -23.23 0.70
N HIS A 407 -21.21 -23.66 -0.44
CA HIS A 407 -21.86 -24.61 -1.36
C HIS A 407 -21.35 -26.05 -1.19
N LEU A 408 -20.24 -26.25 -0.48
CA LEU A 408 -19.65 -27.58 -0.27
C LEU A 408 -20.35 -28.36 0.85
N GLY A 409 -20.70 -27.66 1.93
CA GLY A 409 -21.13 -28.31 3.16
C GLY A 409 -20.10 -29.31 3.69
N ALA A 410 -20.56 -30.50 4.08
CA ALA A 410 -19.73 -31.54 4.71
C ALA A 410 -19.04 -32.50 3.72
N ASP A 411 -19.50 -32.58 2.46
CA ASP A 411 -18.98 -33.50 1.45
C ASP A 411 -18.83 -32.75 0.12
N HIS A 412 -17.62 -32.25 -0.13
CA HIS A 412 -17.29 -31.46 -1.31
C HIS A 412 -17.45 -32.26 -2.61
N VAL A 413 -17.27 -33.59 -2.56
CA VAL A 413 -17.42 -34.46 -3.72
C VAL A 413 -18.90 -34.62 -4.08
N ALA A 414 -19.75 -34.85 -3.08
CA ALA A 414 -21.19 -34.92 -3.29
C ALA A 414 -21.75 -33.58 -3.79
N ALA A 415 -21.29 -32.46 -3.24
CA ALA A 415 -21.68 -31.12 -3.68
C ALA A 415 -21.34 -30.88 -5.16
N PHE A 416 -20.09 -31.12 -5.58
CA PHE A 416 -19.68 -30.98 -6.97
C PHE A 416 -20.46 -31.89 -7.91
N ARG A 417 -20.63 -33.17 -7.54
CA ARG A 417 -21.40 -34.13 -8.34
C ARG A 417 -22.83 -33.68 -8.56
N LEU A 418 -23.48 -33.15 -7.53
CA LEU A 418 -24.85 -32.67 -7.59
C LEU A 418 -24.95 -31.45 -8.50
N ALA A 419 -24.07 -30.47 -8.34
CA ALA A 419 -24.03 -29.27 -9.18
C ALA A 419 -23.73 -29.63 -10.65
N ALA A 420 -22.71 -30.44 -10.92
CA ALA A 420 -22.38 -30.88 -12.28
C ALA A 420 -23.48 -31.73 -12.93
N ALA A 421 -24.21 -32.55 -12.15
CA ALA A 421 -25.37 -33.28 -12.65
C ALA A 421 -26.54 -32.35 -13.01
N ALA A 422 -26.76 -31.29 -12.23
CA ALA A 422 -27.74 -30.27 -12.52
C ALA A 422 -27.41 -29.52 -13.82
N THR A 423 -26.15 -29.07 -13.99
CA THR A 423 -25.66 -28.43 -15.23
C THR A 423 -25.91 -29.30 -16.45
N ARG A 424 -25.51 -30.58 -16.38
CA ARG A 424 -25.73 -31.55 -17.47
C ARG A 424 -27.20 -31.73 -17.81
N THR A 425 -28.05 -31.83 -16.80
CA THR A 425 -29.50 -31.99 -16.98
C THR A 425 -30.10 -30.75 -17.64
N ALA A 426 -29.72 -29.56 -17.18
CA ALA A 426 -30.22 -28.29 -17.71
C ALA A 426 -29.82 -28.09 -19.18
N PHE A 427 -28.56 -28.41 -19.54
CA PHE A 427 -28.05 -28.25 -20.91
C PHE A 427 -28.54 -29.31 -21.90
N ARG A 428 -28.93 -30.49 -21.42
CA ARG A 428 -29.55 -31.54 -22.26
C ARG A 428 -31.01 -31.26 -22.64
N ARG A 429 -31.66 -30.26 -22.04
CA ARG A 429 -33.05 -29.95 -22.35
C ARG A 429 -33.21 -29.62 -23.85
N PRO A 430 -34.19 -30.20 -24.55
CA PRO A 430 -34.40 -29.95 -25.97
C PRO A 430 -34.48 -28.45 -26.29
N GLY A 431 -33.66 -28.01 -27.24
CA GLY A 431 -33.61 -26.61 -27.66
C GLY A 431 -32.76 -25.69 -26.79
N MET A 432 -32.29 -26.10 -25.59
CA MET A 432 -31.54 -25.24 -24.66
C MET A 432 -30.33 -24.58 -25.35
N LEU A 433 -29.49 -25.38 -26.02
CA LEU A 433 -28.26 -24.87 -26.61
C LEU A 433 -28.48 -23.92 -27.80
N ARG A 434 -29.69 -23.93 -28.38
CA ARG A 434 -30.07 -23.03 -29.49
C ARG A 434 -30.94 -21.86 -29.02
N GLN A 435 -31.54 -21.96 -27.83
CA GLN A 435 -32.34 -20.90 -27.23
C GLN A 435 -31.46 -19.69 -26.93
N ARG A 436 -32.04 -18.49 -27.00
CA ARG A 436 -31.37 -17.24 -26.64
C ARG A 436 -31.53 -16.95 -25.13
N TYR A 437 -30.44 -16.54 -24.50
CA TYR A 437 -30.30 -16.11 -23.11
C TYR A 437 -29.74 -14.69 -23.12
N GLY A 438 -30.63 -13.68 -23.18
CA GLY A 438 -30.26 -12.38 -23.70
C GLY A 438 -29.90 -12.52 -25.18
N ASP A 439 -28.78 -11.95 -25.60
CA ASP A 439 -28.29 -12.08 -26.97
C ASP A 439 -27.51 -13.39 -27.19
N ALA A 440 -27.15 -14.14 -26.14
CA ALA A 440 -26.37 -15.36 -26.26
C ALA A 440 -27.19 -16.59 -26.70
N PRO A 441 -26.77 -17.39 -27.67
CA PRO A 441 -27.29 -18.75 -27.82
C PRO A 441 -26.81 -19.64 -26.65
N GLY A 442 -27.64 -20.57 -26.20
CA GLY A 442 -27.39 -21.36 -25.00
C GLY A 442 -26.11 -22.19 -25.01
N TRP A 443 -25.57 -22.55 -26.18
CA TRP A 443 -24.27 -23.23 -26.27
C TRP A 443 -23.12 -22.36 -25.74
N ARG A 444 -23.24 -21.03 -25.69
CA ARG A 444 -22.26 -20.16 -25.06
C ARG A 444 -22.22 -20.30 -23.54
N LEU A 445 -23.34 -20.61 -22.90
CA LEU A 445 -23.34 -20.94 -21.47
C LEU A 445 -22.53 -22.22 -21.23
N ALA A 446 -22.67 -23.22 -22.12
CA ALA A 446 -21.88 -24.44 -22.06
C ALA A 446 -20.39 -24.19 -22.32
N GLU A 447 -20.05 -23.28 -23.25
CA GLU A 447 -18.68 -22.86 -23.51
C GLU A 447 -18.04 -22.17 -22.30
N GLN A 448 -18.77 -21.32 -21.57
CA GLN A 448 -18.27 -20.70 -20.34
C GLN A 448 -17.99 -21.76 -19.27
N VAL A 449 -18.91 -22.71 -19.06
CA VAL A 449 -18.65 -23.85 -18.14
C VAL A 449 -17.40 -24.61 -18.55
N VAL A 450 -17.18 -24.87 -19.85
CA VAL A 450 -15.97 -25.55 -20.34
C VAL A 450 -14.71 -24.77 -19.95
N ILE A 451 -14.70 -23.44 -20.12
CA ILE A 451 -13.55 -22.60 -19.83
C ILE A 451 -13.28 -22.54 -18.33
N GLU A 452 -14.29 -22.24 -17.52
CA GLU A 452 -14.16 -22.14 -16.06
C GLU A 452 -13.67 -23.46 -15.47
N MET A 453 -14.25 -24.59 -15.89
CA MET A 453 -13.85 -25.91 -15.40
C MET A 453 -12.45 -26.31 -15.87
N LEU A 454 -12.05 -26.01 -17.11
CA LEU A 454 -10.69 -26.30 -17.57
C LEU A 454 -9.64 -25.52 -16.79
N VAL A 455 -9.87 -24.23 -16.56
CA VAL A 455 -8.90 -23.32 -15.94
C VAL A 455 -8.81 -23.58 -14.44
N HIS A 456 -9.94 -23.58 -13.74
CA HIS A 456 -9.95 -23.80 -12.29
C HIS A 456 -9.75 -25.27 -11.91
N GLY A 457 -10.13 -26.20 -12.79
CA GLY A 457 -9.71 -27.60 -12.67
C GLY A 457 -8.19 -27.76 -12.78
N TRP A 458 -7.54 -27.01 -13.68
CA TRP A 458 -6.08 -26.97 -13.79
C TRP A 458 -5.45 -26.38 -12.54
N ASP A 459 -6.01 -25.28 -12.01
CA ASP A 459 -5.53 -24.64 -10.77
C ASP A 459 -5.57 -25.63 -9.60
N LEU A 460 -6.65 -26.41 -9.48
CA LEU A 460 -6.81 -27.44 -8.46
C LEU A 460 -5.85 -28.61 -8.65
N ALA A 461 -5.68 -29.09 -9.88
CA ALA A 461 -4.74 -30.16 -10.19
C ALA A 461 -3.31 -29.74 -9.83
N ARG A 462 -2.93 -28.51 -10.17
CA ARG A 462 -1.62 -27.94 -9.86
C ARG A 462 -1.38 -27.82 -8.36
N ALA A 463 -2.35 -27.28 -7.61
CA ALA A 463 -2.27 -27.11 -6.16
C ALA A 463 -2.18 -28.45 -5.41
N THR A 464 -2.84 -29.49 -5.93
CA THR A 464 -2.91 -30.80 -5.28
C THR A 464 -1.91 -31.83 -5.82
N GLY A 465 -1.07 -31.45 -6.79
CA GLY A 465 -0.03 -32.32 -7.36
C GLY A 465 -0.58 -33.40 -8.31
N GLN A 466 -1.77 -33.19 -8.87
CA GLN A 466 -2.41 -34.08 -9.84
C GLN A 466 -2.01 -33.72 -11.29
N PRO A 467 -2.20 -34.62 -12.27
CA PRO A 467 -1.92 -34.31 -13.68
C PRO A 467 -2.72 -33.13 -14.21
N THR A 468 -2.07 -32.23 -14.94
CA THR A 468 -2.68 -31.01 -15.51
C THR A 468 -3.18 -31.16 -16.95
N ASP A 469 -3.01 -32.33 -17.57
CA ASP A 469 -3.41 -32.61 -18.97
C ASP A 469 -4.93 -32.86 -19.09
N LEU A 470 -5.72 -31.85 -18.72
CA LEU A 470 -7.18 -31.93 -18.67
C LEU A 470 -7.79 -31.79 -20.07
N ALA A 471 -8.60 -32.77 -20.45
CA ALA A 471 -9.36 -32.85 -21.69
C ALA A 471 -8.59 -32.28 -22.89
N PRO A 472 -7.43 -32.86 -23.26
CA PRO A 472 -6.44 -32.21 -24.13
C PRO A 472 -6.99 -31.74 -25.47
N GLU A 473 -7.92 -32.50 -26.06
CA GLU A 473 -8.58 -32.12 -27.30
C GLU A 473 -9.49 -30.89 -27.13
N VAL A 474 -10.21 -30.81 -26.00
CA VAL A 474 -11.10 -29.70 -25.67
C VAL A 474 -10.30 -28.45 -25.32
N ALA A 475 -9.27 -28.59 -24.48
CA ALA A 475 -8.37 -27.49 -24.12
C ALA A 475 -7.66 -26.90 -25.36
N GLY A 476 -7.26 -27.76 -26.30
CA GLY A 476 -6.67 -27.33 -27.56
C GLY A 476 -7.66 -26.58 -28.47
N ALA A 477 -8.91 -27.05 -28.53
CA ALA A 477 -9.97 -26.45 -29.34
C ALA A 477 -10.48 -25.11 -28.77
N VAL A 478 -10.49 -24.94 -27.44
CA VAL A 478 -11.05 -23.74 -26.80
C VAL A 478 -10.05 -22.58 -26.77
N LEU A 479 -8.74 -22.83 -26.82
CA LEU A 479 -7.72 -21.78 -26.72
C LEU A 479 -7.88 -20.65 -27.76
N PRO A 480 -8.15 -20.91 -29.06
CA PRO A 480 -8.46 -19.85 -30.02
C PRO A 480 -9.67 -19.01 -29.63
N ALA A 481 -10.74 -19.65 -29.12
CA ALA A 481 -11.93 -18.95 -28.64
C ALA A 481 -11.59 -18.06 -27.43
N VAL A 482 -10.86 -18.59 -26.44
CA VAL A 482 -10.41 -17.85 -25.25
C VAL A 482 -9.51 -16.66 -25.66
N ARG A 483 -8.65 -16.82 -26.66
CA ARG A 483 -7.85 -15.72 -27.23
C ARG A 483 -8.71 -14.64 -27.89
N ALA A 484 -9.71 -15.04 -28.67
CA ALA A 484 -10.65 -14.11 -29.27
C ALA A 484 -11.50 -13.38 -28.20
N MET A 485 -11.87 -14.07 -27.12
CA MET A 485 -12.76 -13.56 -26.09
C MET A 485 -12.08 -12.64 -25.10
N TYR A 486 -10.89 -13.02 -24.61
CA TYR A 486 -10.21 -12.32 -23.52
C TYR A 486 -8.89 -11.68 -23.95
N GLY A 487 -8.54 -11.70 -25.24
CA GLY A 487 -7.28 -11.15 -25.74
C GLY A 487 -7.19 -9.63 -25.70
N ALA A 488 -8.33 -8.95 -25.84
CA ALA A 488 -8.39 -7.49 -25.72
C ALA A 488 -8.51 -7.02 -24.26
N LEU A 489 -8.70 -7.94 -23.29
CA LEU A 489 -8.85 -7.55 -21.89
C LEU A 489 -7.50 -7.16 -21.27
N PRO A 490 -7.46 -6.08 -20.48
CA PRO A 490 -6.27 -5.71 -19.73
C PRO A 490 -5.82 -6.88 -18.84
N ARG A 491 -4.54 -7.21 -18.91
CA ARG A 491 -3.93 -8.26 -18.09
C ARG A 491 -3.18 -7.63 -16.91
N THR A 492 -3.93 -7.07 -15.98
CA THR A 492 -3.41 -6.33 -14.83
C THR A 492 -3.54 -7.14 -13.53
N PRO A 493 -2.63 -6.98 -12.56
CA PRO A 493 -2.84 -7.55 -11.23
C PRO A 493 -4.18 -7.07 -10.65
N GLY A 494 -5.01 -7.99 -10.15
CA GLY A 494 -6.36 -7.68 -9.65
C GLY A 494 -7.47 -7.59 -10.72
N GLY A 495 -7.16 -7.72 -12.01
CA GLY A 495 -8.15 -7.99 -13.06
C GLY A 495 -8.56 -9.48 -13.11
N SER A 496 -9.52 -9.85 -13.96
CA SER A 496 -9.99 -11.24 -14.08
C SER A 496 -8.91 -12.20 -14.60
N PHE A 497 -7.89 -11.67 -15.29
CA PHE A 497 -6.78 -12.45 -15.83
C PHE A 497 -5.43 -11.80 -15.54
N GLY A 498 -4.46 -12.61 -15.08
CA GLY A 498 -3.07 -12.19 -14.96
C GLY A 498 -2.38 -12.00 -16.33
N PRO A 499 -1.18 -11.40 -16.36
CA PRO A 499 -0.32 -11.35 -17.56
C PRO A 499 -0.12 -12.74 -18.17
N GLU A 500 -0.21 -12.87 -19.50
CA GLU A 500 0.10 -14.13 -20.20
C GLU A 500 1.52 -14.60 -19.82
N GLN A 501 1.64 -15.88 -19.51
CA GLN A 501 2.90 -16.51 -19.15
C GLN A 501 3.45 -17.38 -20.28
N PRO A 502 4.78 -17.48 -20.41
CA PRO A 502 5.38 -18.38 -21.39
C PRO A 502 5.09 -19.84 -21.01
N ALA A 503 4.46 -20.58 -21.91
CA ALA A 503 4.28 -22.02 -21.74
C ALA A 503 5.61 -22.77 -22.04
N PRO A 504 6.04 -23.72 -21.20
CA PRO A 504 7.24 -24.53 -21.46
C PRO A 504 7.18 -25.29 -22.79
N ALA A 505 8.34 -25.59 -23.37
CA ALA A 505 8.42 -26.46 -24.54
C ALA A 505 7.88 -27.86 -24.18
N GLY A 506 6.87 -28.33 -24.92
CA GLY A 506 6.18 -29.60 -24.65
C GLY A 506 5.02 -29.50 -23.64
N ALA A 507 4.65 -28.30 -23.18
CA ALA A 507 3.47 -28.08 -22.35
C ALA A 507 2.20 -28.67 -22.99
N THR A 508 1.30 -29.19 -22.16
CA THR A 508 0.02 -29.75 -22.62
C THR A 508 -0.90 -28.66 -23.17
N ALA A 509 -2.02 -29.05 -23.79
CA ALA A 509 -2.99 -28.06 -24.25
C ALA A 509 -3.61 -27.25 -23.10
N ALA A 510 -3.89 -27.91 -21.98
CA ALA A 510 -4.39 -27.28 -20.76
C ALA A 510 -3.34 -26.35 -20.12
N ASP A 511 -2.05 -26.76 -20.07
CA ASP A 511 -0.98 -25.88 -19.58
C ASP A 511 -0.84 -24.61 -20.43
N ARG A 512 -0.94 -24.72 -21.77
CA ARG A 512 -0.90 -23.55 -22.66
C ARG A 512 -2.10 -22.62 -22.46
N LEU A 513 -3.28 -23.18 -22.20
CA LEU A 513 -4.48 -22.42 -21.89
C LEU A 513 -4.34 -21.69 -20.55
N ALA A 514 -3.88 -22.39 -19.50
CA ALA A 514 -3.63 -21.80 -18.19
C ALA A 514 -2.56 -20.70 -18.26
N ALA A 515 -1.46 -20.94 -18.98
CA ALA A 515 -0.41 -19.95 -19.21
C ALA A 515 -0.94 -18.70 -19.94
N TYR A 516 -1.78 -18.87 -20.96
CA TYR A 516 -2.45 -17.74 -21.64
C TYR A 516 -3.32 -16.90 -20.69
N LEU A 517 -3.94 -17.52 -19.70
CA LEU A 517 -4.76 -16.85 -18.70
C LEU A 517 -3.95 -16.37 -17.48
N GLY A 518 -2.62 -16.50 -17.53
CA GLY A 518 -1.70 -15.92 -16.58
C GLY A 518 -1.30 -16.82 -15.41
N ARG A 519 -1.44 -18.14 -15.57
CA ARG A 519 -0.99 -19.13 -14.59
C ARG A 519 0.45 -19.57 -14.89
N HIS A 520 1.18 -20.01 -13.86
CA HIS A 520 2.61 -20.37 -13.93
C HIS A 520 2.90 -21.85 -13.61
#